data_AF-A0A6G1G3Q2-F1
#
_entry.id   AF-A0A6G1G3Q2-F1
#
_cell.length_a   1.000
_cell.length_b   1.000
_cell.length_c   1.000
_cell.angle_alpha   90.00
_cell.angle_beta   90.00
_cell.angle_gamma   90.00
#
_symmetry.space_group_name_H-M   'P 1'
#
loop_
_entity.id
_entity.type
_entity.pdbx_description
1 polymer ?
#
loop_
_entity_poly.entity_id
_entity_poly.type
_entity_poly.pdbx_seq_one_letter_code
_entity_poly.pdbx_strand_id
1 'polypeptide(L)'
;MVNAILIFIVFLIGLPAMVMPSSTTWLRVHAGGIILCAIFTLILGLFIWFDTLTTRSKLEFIWGKETPQVQSLLQQRFNCCGYTNSTSPPFIQDSVCPNAFIAAQKQGCVADFSNFANGYLDIIFTAAFGLVALDALLVLCVACLVKWRREQERYRHIDEKVGFGGL
;
A
#
# COMPACT_ATOMS: atom_id res chain seq x y z
N MET A 1 -3.59 -9.25 -4.50
CA MET A 1 -4.86 -9.85 -4.97
C MET A 1 -5.93 -9.89 -3.89
N VAL A 2 -5.65 -10.38 -2.68
CA VAL A 2 -6.65 -10.45 -1.58
C VAL A 2 -7.28 -9.09 -1.25
N ASN A 3 -6.48 -8.02 -1.14
CA ASN A 3 -7.01 -6.68 -0.82
C ASN A 3 -8.03 -6.17 -1.84
N ALA A 4 -7.76 -6.39 -3.13
CA ALA A 4 -8.64 -5.93 -4.21
C ALA A 4 -10.01 -6.63 -4.18
N ILE A 5 -10.02 -7.93 -3.83
CA ILE A 5 -11.26 -8.70 -3.67
C ILE A 5 -12.06 -8.17 -2.48
N LEU A 6 -11.40 -7.89 -1.35
CA LEU A 6 -12.05 -7.32 -0.17
C LEU A 6 -12.68 -5.96 -0.48
N ILE A 7 -11.93 -5.06 -1.12
CA ILE A 7 -12.43 -3.74 -1.53
C ILE A 7 -13.64 -3.87 -2.46
N PHE A 8 -13.61 -4.81 -3.42
CA PHE A 8 -14.73 -5.05 -4.32
C PHE A 8 -15.99 -5.56 -3.59
N ILE A 9 -15.82 -6.47 -2.64
CA ILE A 9 -16.93 -6.96 -1.81
C ILE A 9 -17.53 -5.81 -0.99
N VAL A 10 -16.68 -4.99 -0.36
CA VAL A 10 -17.14 -3.82 0.42
C VAL A 10 -17.89 -2.84 -0.46
N PHE A 11 -17.42 -2.58 -1.68
CA PHE A 11 -18.13 -1.77 -2.66
C PHE A 11 -19.53 -2.31 -2.97
N LEU A 12 -19.65 -3.63 -3.20
CA LEU A 12 -20.95 -4.26 -3.45
C LEU A 12 -21.90 -4.16 -2.24
N ILE A 13 -21.38 -4.20 -1.01
CA ILE A 13 -22.14 -3.97 0.23
C ILE A 13 -22.58 -2.50 0.35
N GLY A 14 -21.87 -1.57 -0.28
CA GLY A 14 -22.21 -0.15 -0.31
C GLY A 14 -23.47 0.15 -1.12
N LEU A 15 -23.72 -0.60 -2.20
CA LEU A 15 -24.90 -0.44 -3.05
C LEU A 15 -26.23 -0.56 -2.27
N PRO A 16 -26.52 -1.65 -1.52
CA PRO A 16 -27.73 -1.75 -0.71
C PRO A 16 -27.76 -0.71 0.42
N ALA A 17 -26.62 -0.33 0.98
CA ALA A 17 -26.54 0.69 2.05
C ALA A 17 -27.02 2.08 1.57
N MET A 18 -26.77 2.41 0.30
CA MET A 18 -27.20 3.67 -0.31
C MET A 18 -28.66 3.62 -0.76
N VAL A 19 -29.10 2.52 -1.36
CA VAL A 19 -30.45 2.40 -1.96
C VAL A 19 -31.54 2.16 -0.91
N MET A 20 -31.22 1.56 0.25
CA MET A 20 -32.19 1.29 1.32
C MET A 20 -32.05 2.28 2.49
N PRO A 21 -32.76 3.43 2.47
CA PRO A 21 -32.69 4.43 3.54
C PRO A 21 -33.20 3.91 4.89
N SER A 22 -34.14 2.95 4.88
CA SER A 22 -34.81 2.44 6.08
C SER A 22 -33.93 1.55 6.99
N SER A 23 -32.83 0.99 6.47
CA SER A 23 -32.04 0.00 7.20
C SER A 23 -30.65 0.53 7.53
N THR A 24 -30.48 1.03 8.76
CA THR A 24 -29.19 1.48 9.29
C THR A 24 -28.15 0.34 9.40
N THR A 25 -28.61 -0.92 9.40
CA THR A 25 -27.75 -2.12 9.50
C THR A 25 -26.76 -2.25 8.35
N TRP A 26 -27.20 -2.02 7.10
CA TRP A 26 -26.31 -2.10 5.93
C TRP A 26 -25.18 -1.07 5.97
N LEU A 27 -25.47 0.14 6.48
CA LEU A 27 -24.44 1.16 6.69
C LEU A 27 -23.37 0.71 7.70
N ARG A 28 -23.78 0.04 8.79
CA ARG A 28 -22.84 -0.47 9.80
C ARG A 28 -21.99 -1.61 9.26
N VAL A 29 -22.57 -2.51 8.48
CA VAL A 29 -21.83 -3.61 7.81
C VAL A 29 -20.83 -3.02 6.81
N HIS A 30 -21.25 -2.04 6.01
CA HIS A 30 -20.36 -1.34 5.08
C HIS A 30 -19.19 -0.65 5.82
N ALA A 31 -19.46 0.10 6.89
CA ALA A 31 -18.41 0.72 7.70
C ALA A 31 -17.45 -0.32 8.29
N GLY A 32 -17.95 -1.44 8.80
CA GLY A 32 -17.12 -2.54 9.30
C GLY A 32 -16.22 -3.15 8.22
N GLY A 33 -16.76 -3.30 7.00
CA GLY A 33 -16.01 -3.75 5.83
C GLY A 33 -14.89 -2.78 5.42
N ILE A 34 -15.16 -1.48 5.40
CA ILE A 34 -14.14 -0.45 5.14
C ILE A 34 -13.04 -0.51 6.20
N ILE A 35 -13.40 -0.59 7.49
CA ILE A 35 -12.42 -0.68 8.59
C ILE A 35 -11.50 -1.89 8.41
N LEU A 36 -12.05 -3.05 8.04
CA LEU A 36 -11.26 -4.25 7.78
C LEU A 36 -10.27 -4.03 6.62
N CYS A 37 -10.71 -3.43 5.52
CA CYS A 37 -9.86 -3.11 4.37
C CYS A 37 -8.77 -2.09 4.74
N ALA A 38 -9.12 -1.07 5.52
CA ALA A 38 -8.20 -0.05 6.00
C ALA A 38 -7.10 -0.66 6.87
N ILE A 39 -7.46 -1.54 7.82
CA ILE A 39 -6.49 -2.24 8.67
C ILE A 39 -5.56 -3.13 7.81
N PHE A 40 -6.12 -3.90 6.88
CA PHE A 40 -5.33 -4.76 6.02
C PHE A 40 -4.34 -3.97 5.14
N THR A 41 -4.82 -2.88 4.53
CA THR A 41 -4.00 -1.99 3.71
C THR A 41 -2.94 -1.29 4.55
N LEU A 42 -3.26 -0.87 5.77
CA LEU A 42 -2.32 -0.26 6.71
C LEU A 42 -1.19 -1.22 7.08
N ILE A 43 -1.52 -2.48 7.39
CA ILE A 43 -0.51 -3.51 7.69
C ILE A 43 0.44 -3.70 6.51
N LEU A 44 -0.10 -3.82 5.28
CA LEU A 44 0.73 -3.93 4.08
C LEU A 44 1.61 -2.68 3.86
N GLY A 45 1.05 -1.48 4.04
CA GLY A 45 1.79 -0.23 3.95
C GLY A 45 2.95 -0.16 4.96
N LEU A 46 2.71 -0.59 6.20
CA LEU A 46 3.75 -0.66 7.24
C LEU A 46 4.86 -1.66 6.89
N PHE A 47 4.52 -2.86 6.39
CA PHE A 47 5.53 -3.83 5.97
C PHE A 47 6.42 -3.27 4.86
N ILE A 48 5.82 -2.67 3.84
CA ILE A 48 6.57 -2.08 2.71
C ILE A 48 7.43 -0.90 3.19
N TRP A 49 6.91 -0.09 4.10
CA TRP A 49 7.66 1.01 4.70
C TRP A 49 8.84 0.54 5.55
N PHE A 50 8.71 -0.54 6.31
CA PHE A 50 9.86 -1.15 7.00
C PHE A 50 10.91 -1.69 6.01
N ASP A 51 10.45 -2.21 4.88
CA ASP A 51 11.33 -2.67 3.82
C ASP A 51 12.14 -1.52 3.20
N THR A 52 11.58 -0.31 3.08
CA THR A 52 12.35 0.86 2.59
C THR A 52 13.48 1.27 3.53
N LEU A 53 13.27 1.15 4.84
CA LEU A 53 14.30 1.43 5.84
C LEU A 53 15.47 0.43 5.79
N THR A 54 15.20 -0.80 5.34
CA THR A 54 16.17 -1.90 5.30
C THR A 54 16.58 -2.32 3.89
N THR A 55 16.23 -1.52 2.87
CA THR A 55 16.46 -1.83 1.45
C THR A 55 17.90 -2.24 1.19
N ARG A 56 18.89 -1.50 1.71
CA ARG A 56 20.31 -1.78 1.45
C ARG A 56 20.76 -3.16 1.90
N SER A 57 20.34 -3.62 3.08
CA SER A 57 20.73 -4.95 3.60
C SER A 57 19.96 -6.07 2.92
N LYS A 58 18.67 -5.86 2.62
CA LYS A 58 17.88 -6.84 1.88
C LYS A 58 18.37 -7.02 0.45
N LEU A 59 18.69 -5.92 -0.24
CA LEU A 59 19.22 -5.96 -1.59
C LEU A 59 20.59 -6.63 -1.65
N GLU A 60 21.41 -6.52 -0.60
CA GLU A 60 22.70 -7.23 -0.52
C GLU A 60 22.50 -8.75 -0.52
N PHE A 61 21.57 -9.19 0.32
CA PHE A 61 21.20 -10.60 0.42
C PHE A 61 20.58 -11.14 -0.88
N ILE A 62 19.72 -10.35 -1.52
CA ILE A 62 19.13 -10.69 -2.82
C ILE A 62 20.22 -10.76 -3.89
N TRP A 63 21.09 -9.75 -3.95
CA TRP A 63 22.21 -9.70 -4.89
C TRP A 63 23.06 -10.97 -4.82
N GLY A 64 23.41 -11.43 -3.61
CA GLY A 64 24.20 -12.65 -3.42
C GLY A 64 23.51 -13.95 -3.84
N LYS A 65 22.18 -13.95 -4.00
CA LYS A 65 21.39 -15.10 -4.47
C LYS A 65 21.10 -15.07 -5.96
N GLU A 66 21.18 -13.89 -6.59
CA GLU A 66 20.94 -13.75 -8.02
C GLU A 66 22.01 -14.42 -8.86
N THR A 67 21.65 -14.79 -10.08
CA THR A 67 22.58 -15.43 -11.00
C THR A 67 23.63 -14.42 -11.52
N PRO A 68 24.84 -14.88 -11.89
CA PRO A 68 25.86 -14.00 -12.46
C PRO A 68 25.38 -13.21 -13.69
N GLN A 69 24.45 -13.78 -14.46
CA GLN A 69 23.84 -13.13 -15.62
C GLN A 69 22.98 -11.93 -15.22
N VAL A 70 22.15 -12.08 -14.17
CA VAL A 70 21.34 -10.98 -13.64
C VAL A 70 22.23 -9.91 -13.02
N GLN A 71 23.27 -10.30 -12.28
CA GLN A 71 24.23 -9.37 -11.70
C GLN A 71 24.96 -8.55 -12.79
N SER A 72 25.40 -9.18 -13.89
CA SER A 72 26.00 -8.44 -15.01
C SER A 72 24.99 -7.52 -15.70
N LEU A 73 23.74 -7.94 -15.90
CA LEU A 73 22.72 -7.07 -16.47
C LEU A 73 22.46 -5.83 -15.60
N LEU A 74 22.46 -6.00 -14.28
CA LEU A 74 22.35 -4.90 -13.33
C LEU A 74 23.57 -3.98 -13.37
N GLN A 75 24.79 -4.52 -13.43
CA GLN A 75 26.04 -3.75 -13.59
C GLN A 75 26.01 -2.90 -14.86
N GLN A 76 25.56 -3.48 -15.98
CA GLN A 76 25.40 -2.76 -17.24
C GLN A 76 24.32 -1.68 -17.17
N ARG A 77 23.18 -1.98 -16.52
CA ARG A 77 22.06 -1.02 -16.41
C ARG A 77 22.38 0.18 -15.54
N PHE A 78 23.08 -0.03 -14.42
CA PHE A 78 23.40 1.01 -13.46
C PHE A 78 24.83 1.56 -13.60
N ASN A 79 25.62 1.06 -14.56
CA ASN A 79 27.00 1.49 -14.85
C ASN A 79 27.90 1.47 -13.60
N CYS A 80 27.84 0.37 -12.86
CA CYS A 80 28.49 0.17 -11.56
C CYS A 80 29.18 -1.22 -11.52
N CYS A 81 30.11 -1.41 -10.59
CA CYS A 81 30.88 -2.66 -10.47
C CYS A 81 30.82 -3.24 -9.06
N GLY A 82 30.42 -4.51 -8.95
CA GLY A 82 30.16 -5.17 -7.66
C GLY A 82 29.00 -4.54 -6.89
N TYR A 83 28.76 -4.97 -5.66
CA TYR A 83 27.61 -4.48 -4.88
C TYR A 83 27.97 -3.32 -3.95
N THR A 84 28.77 -3.55 -2.90
CA THR A 84 29.24 -2.46 -2.01
C THR A 84 30.48 -1.77 -2.58
N ASN A 85 31.34 -2.55 -3.22
CA ASN A 85 32.53 -2.13 -3.94
C ASN A 85 32.83 -3.19 -5.01
N SER A 86 33.89 -2.98 -5.81
CA SER A 86 34.28 -3.91 -6.86
C SER A 86 34.61 -5.32 -6.35
N THR A 87 35.02 -5.48 -5.09
CA THR A 87 35.52 -6.75 -4.53
C THR A 87 34.54 -7.48 -3.62
N SER A 88 33.42 -6.88 -3.22
CA SER A 88 32.53 -7.42 -2.19
C SER A 88 31.04 -7.10 -2.42
N PRO A 89 30.25 -8.13 -2.74
CA PRO A 89 30.60 -9.29 -3.58
C PRO A 89 31.33 -8.89 -4.89
N PRO A 90 32.21 -9.78 -5.42
CA PRO A 90 33.05 -9.46 -6.56
C PRO A 90 32.25 -9.12 -7.82
N PHE A 91 32.77 -8.20 -8.63
CA PHE A 91 32.17 -7.84 -9.91
C PHE A 91 32.19 -9.02 -10.90
N ILE A 92 31.23 -9.04 -11.82
CA ILE A 92 31.23 -9.99 -12.93
C ILE A 92 31.91 -9.29 -14.11
N GLN A 93 32.76 -10.01 -14.82
CA GLN A 93 33.41 -9.43 -16.00
C GLN A 93 32.39 -9.22 -17.11
N ASP A 94 32.21 -7.96 -17.51
CA ASP A 94 31.29 -7.57 -18.56
C ASP A 94 31.78 -6.33 -19.31
N SER A 95 30.93 -5.76 -20.16
CA SER A 95 31.27 -4.58 -20.98
C SER A 95 31.53 -3.32 -20.16
N VAL A 96 31.02 -3.21 -18.93
CA VAL A 96 31.22 -2.08 -18.02
C VAL A 96 32.42 -2.31 -17.11
N CYS A 97 32.59 -3.54 -16.62
CA CYS A 97 33.66 -3.96 -15.71
C CYS A 97 34.56 -5.01 -16.40
N PRO A 98 35.33 -4.65 -17.45
CA PRO A 98 36.10 -5.63 -18.23
C PRO A 98 37.30 -6.18 -17.45
N ASN A 99 37.84 -5.41 -16.51
CA ASN A 99 38.98 -5.79 -15.68
C ASN A 99 38.91 -5.09 -14.31
N ALA A 100 39.71 -5.59 -13.37
CA ALA A 100 39.72 -5.10 -11.99
C ALA A 100 40.17 -3.63 -11.87
N PHE A 101 41.00 -3.14 -12.80
CA PHE A 101 41.46 -1.75 -12.79
C PHE A 101 40.33 -0.77 -13.11
N ILE A 102 39.56 -1.04 -14.17
CA ILE A 102 38.37 -0.24 -14.52
C ILE A 102 37.30 -0.39 -13.43
N ALA A 103 37.09 -1.60 -12.91
CA ALA A 103 36.12 -1.85 -11.86
C ALA A 103 36.43 -1.07 -10.56
N ALA A 104 37.70 -0.94 -10.19
CA ALA A 104 38.12 -0.18 -9.00
C ALA A 104 37.90 1.35 -9.13
N GLN A 105 37.76 1.86 -10.36
CA GLN A 105 37.44 3.28 -10.62
C GLN A 105 35.92 3.55 -10.60
N LYS A 106 35.10 2.49 -10.54
CA LYS A 106 33.63 2.58 -10.55
C LYS A 106 33.08 2.43 -9.13
N GLN A 107 31.94 3.07 -8.88
CA GLN A 107 31.22 2.90 -7.62
C GLN A 107 30.50 1.54 -7.57
N GLY A 108 30.25 1.05 -6.37
CA GLY A 108 29.41 -0.13 -6.14
C GLY A 108 27.95 0.14 -6.49
N CYS A 109 27.25 -0.90 -6.94
CA CYS A 109 25.85 -0.79 -7.38
C CYS A 109 24.85 -0.48 -6.25
N VAL A 110 25.24 -0.59 -4.97
CA VAL A 110 24.34 -0.43 -3.82
C VAL A 110 23.60 0.92 -3.82
N ALA A 111 24.24 2.03 -4.19
CA ALA A 111 23.63 3.35 -4.13
C ALA A 111 22.53 3.48 -5.20
N ASP A 112 22.88 3.28 -6.46
CA ASP A 112 21.97 3.44 -7.59
C ASP A 112 20.83 2.41 -7.55
N PHE A 113 21.14 1.18 -7.16
CA PHE A 113 20.16 0.12 -7.03
C PHE A 113 19.19 0.36 -5.86
N SER A 114 19.71 0.77 -4.70
CA SER A 114 18.85 1.11 -3.56
C SER A 114 17.99 2.35 -3.83
N ASN A 115 18.53 3.36 -4.53
CA ASN A 115 17.76 4.55 -4.90
C ASN A 115 16.60 4.21 -5.83
N PHE A 116 16.85 3.34 -6.83
CA PHE A 116 15.79 2.86 -7.71
C PHE A 116 14.72 2.06 -6.95
N ALA A 117 15.14 1.13 -6.08
CA ALA A 117 14.22 0.32 -5.28
C ALA A 117 13.42 1.17 -4.29
N ASN A 118 14.07 2.08 -3.57
CA ASN A 118 13.41 3.00 -2.64
C ASN A 118 12.39 3.88 -3.35
N GLY A 119 12.72 4.47 -4.50
CA GLY A 119 11.77 5.29 -5.25
C GLY A 119 10.48 4.54 -5.62
N TYR A 120 10.60 3.27 -5.99
CA TYR A 120 9.44 2.43 -6.28
C TYR A 120 8.62 2.09 -5.02
N LEU A 121 9.29 1.68 -3.94
CA LEU A 121 8.64 1.33 -2.69
C LEU A 121 7.99 2.56 -2.03
N ASP A 122 8.59 3.74 -2.15
CA ASP A 122 8.10 5.02 -1.65
C ASP A 122 6.74 5.38 -2.25
N ILE A 123 6.59 5.22 -3.56
CA ILE A 123 5.33 5.46 -4.26
C ILE A 123 4.25 4.52 -3.75
N ILE A 124 4.58 3.23 -3.58
CA ILE A 124 3.60 2.21 -3.17
C ILE A 124 3.13 2.45 -1.75
N PHE A 125 4.03 2.61 -0.78
CA PHE A 125 3.60 2.80 0.61
C PHE A 125 2.85 4.13 0.77
N THR A 126 3.27 5.19 0.06
CA THR A 126 2.60 6.48 0.12
C THR A 126 1.18 6.39 -0.42
N ALA A 127 0.99 5.70 -1.56
CA ALA A 127 -0.34 5.42 -2.09
C ALA A 127 -1.19 4.59 -1.12
N ALA A 128 -0.59 3.57 -0.47
CA ALA A 128 -1.29 2.75 0.52
C ALA A 128 -1.76 3.56 1.75
N PHE A 129 -0.89 4.39 2.33
CA PHE A 129 -1.28 5.27 3.44
C PHE A 129 -2.32 6.31 3.02
N GLY A 130 -2.22 6.83 1.79
CA GLY A 130 -3.23 7.73 1.22
C GLY A 130 -4.61 7.07 1.11
N LEU A 131 -4.67 5.80 0.67
CA LEU A 131 -5.93 5.03 0.62
C LEU A 131 -6.51 4.81 2.02
N VAL A 132 -5.68 4.48 3.02
CA VAL A 132 -6.13 4.33 4.41
C VAL A 132 -6.72 5.63 4.96
N ALA A 133 -6.12 6.78 4.61
CA ALA A 133 -6.67 8.08 4.99
C ALA A 133 -8.05 8.36 4.35
N LEU A 134 -8.22 7.98 3.08
CA LEU A 134 -9.52 8.06 2.40
C LEU A 134 -10.56 7.13 3.04
N ASP A 135 -10.18 5.90 3.39
CA ASP A 135 -11.05 4.95 4.08
C ASP A 135 -11.50 5.48 5.44
N ALA A 136 -10.59 6.10 6.20
CA ALA A 136 -10.91 6.73 7.49
C ALA A 136 -11.94 7.87 7.32
N LEU A 137 -11.77 8.71 6.29
CA LEU A 137 -12.73 9.77 5.96
C LEU A 137 -14.10 9.19 5.59
N LEU A 138 -14.12 8.13 4.77
CA LEU A 138 -15.33 7.40 4.40
C LEU A 138 -16.07 6.83 5.62
N VAL A 139 -15.35 6.24 6.57
CA VAL A 139 -15.93 5.75 7.83
C VAL A 139 -16.56 6.88 8.64
N LEU A 140 -15.93 8.05 8.72
CA LEU A 140 -16.50 9.21 9.38
C LEU A 140 -17.78 9.69 8.68
N CYS A 141 -17.78 9.77 7.34
CA CYS A 141 -18.98 10.10 6.57
C CYS A 141 -20.13 9.12 6.84
N VAL A 142 -19.84 7.81 6.87
CA VAL A 142 -20.83 6.77 7.18
C VAL A 142 -21.34 6.93 8.62
N ALA A 143 -20.46 7.24 9.59
CA ALA A 143 -20.87 7.48 10.98
C ALA A 143 -21.79 8.70 11.12
N CYS A 144 -21.49 9.80 10.44
CA CYS A 144 -22.37 10.97 10.36
C CYS A 144 -23.74 10.59 9.78
N LEU A 145 -23.76 9.80 8.70
CA LEU A 145 -24.99 9.37 8.04
C LEU A 145 -25.83 8.43 8.91
N VAL A 146 -25.19 7.48 9.62
CA VAL A 146 -25.86 6.63 10.63
C VAL A 146 -26.50 7.49 11.70
N LYS A 147 -25.78 8.48 12.25
CA LYS A 147 -26.31 9.37 13.28
C LYS A 147 -27.52 10.15 12.78
N TRP A 148 -27.43 10.71 11.57
CA TRP A 148 -28.52 11.44 10.94
C TRP A 148 -29.78 10.59 10.75
N ARG A 149 -29.66 9.37 10.22
CA ARG A 149 -30.82 8.48 10.01
C ARG A 149 -31.49 8.08 11.33
N ARG A 150 -30.70 7.78 12.38
CA ARG A 150 -31.26 7.47 13.72
C ARG A 150 -32.01 8.64 14.33
N GLU A 151 -31.53 9.86 14.10
CA GLU A 151 -32.18 11.07 14.57
C GLU A 151 -33.54 11.28 13.87
N GLN A 152 -33.59 11.08 12.54
CA GLN A 152 -34.83 11.12 11.76
C GLN A 152 -35.83 10.04 12.20
N GLU A 153 -35.39 8.81 12.43
CA GLU A 153 -36.23 7.73 12.97
C GLU A 153 -36.82 8.09 14.33
N ARG A 154 -36.03 8.76 15.19
CA ARG A 154 -36.51 9.24 16.50
C ARG A 154 -37.59 10.30 16.36
N TYR A 155 -37.40 11.28 15.48
CA TYR A 155 -38.42 12.31 15.22
C TYR A 155 -39.72 11.72 14.68
N ARG A 156 -39.63 10.76 13.75
CA ARG A 156 -40.81 10.01 13.27
C ARG A 156 -41.57 9.34 14.42
N HIS A 157 -40.86 8.70 15.34
CA HIS A 157 -41.50 8.07 16.51
C HIS A 157 -42.10 9.07 17.51
N ILE A 158 -41.65 10.33 17.50
CA ILE A 158 -42.27 11.40 18.29
C ILE A 158 -43.54 11.88 17.60
N ASP A 159 -43.50 12.13 16.29
CA ASP A 159 -44.67 12.56 15.51
C ASP A 159 -45.80 11.51 15.56
N GLU A 160 -45.47 10.21 15.46
CA GLU A 160 -46.40 9.10 15.65
C GLU A 160 -47.12 9.14 17.01
N LYS A 161 -46.45 9.62 18.07
CA LYS A 161 -47.02 9.70 19.43
C LYS A 161 -47.86 10.95 19.67
N VAL A 162 -47.56 12.05 18.98
CA VAL A 162 -48.24 13.35 19.16
C VAL A 162 -49.59 13.41 18.40
N GLY A 163 -49.95 12.35 17.67
CA GLY A 163 -51.26 12.23 17.03
C GLY A 163 -51.36 12.95 15.68
N PHE A 164 -50.28 13.55 15.19
CA PHE A 164 -50.10 13.84 13.76
C PHE A 164 -49.76 12.53 13.04
N GLY A 165 -50.75 11.65 12.92
CA GLY A 165 -50.63 10.43 12.12
C GLY A 165 -50.31 10.80 10.68
N GLY A 166 -49.05 10.63 10.30
CA GLY A 166 -48.54 10.56 8.93
C GLY A 166 -49.11 11.59 7.95
N LEU A 167 -48.44 12.75 7.86
CA LEU A 167 -48.30 13.45 6.59
C LEU A 167 -46.88 13.22 6.06
#